data_AF-A0A9N9PBJ8-F1
#
_entry.id   AF-A0A9N9PBJ8-F1
#
_cell.length_a   1.000
_cell.length_b   1.000
_cell.length_c   1.000
_cell.angle_alpha   90.00
_cell.angle_beta   90.00
_cell.angle_gamma   90.00
#
_symmetry.space_group_name_H-M   'P 1'
#
loop_
_entity.id
_entity.type
_entity.pdbx_description
1 polymer ?
#
loop_
_entity_poly.entity_id
_entity_poly.type
_entity_poly.pdbx_seq_one_letter_code
_entity_poly.pdbx_strand_id
1 'polypeptide(L)' 'CEPDSWGYHSDDGDFFNCAIINHPYGPTFTTGDTIGCCLNFINKTAFFTKN' A
#
# COMPACT_ATOMS: atom_id res chain seq x y z
N CYS A 1 14.04 -0.51 -5.82
CA CYS A 1 12.99 -1.38 -5.27
C CYS A 1 13.04 -2.70 -6.01
N GLU A 2 12.58 -3.78 -5.39
CA GLU A 2 12.68 -5.13 -5.96
C GLU A 2 11.55 -5.38 -6.96
N PRO A 3 11.81 -6.10 -8.08
CA PRO A 3 10.75 -6.58 -8.96
C PRO A 3 9.68 -7.34 -8.16
N ASP A 4 8.41 -7.18 -8.57
CA ASP A 4 7.24 -7.80 -7.92
C ASP A 4 6.98 -7.37 -6.47
N SER A 5 7.61 -6.29 -6.00
CA SER A 5 7.26 -5.63 -4.74
C SER A 5 6.17 -4.57 -4.93
N TRP A 6 5.32 -4.42 -3.90
CA TRP A 6 4.27 -3.41 -3.84
C TRP A 6 4.09 -2.91 -2.41
N GLY A 7 3.67 -1.67 -2.27
CA GLY A 7 3.58 -1.00 -0.97
C GLY A 7 2.60 0.15 -0.95
N TYR A 8 2.28 0.59 0.26
CA TYR A 8 1.48 1.77 0.55
C TYR A 8 2.31 2.64 1.49
N HIS A 9 2.63 3.85 1.06
CA HIS A 9 3.58 4.73 1.72
C HIS A 9 2.90 5.66 2.72
N SER A 10 3.58 5.91 3.84
CA SER A 10 3.05 6.68 4.96
C SER A 10 3.05 8.18 4.72
N ASP A 11 4.03 8.68 3.97
CA ASP A 11 4.35 10.10 3.80
C ASP A 11 3.44 10.80 2.80
N ASP A 12 3.03 10.11 1.74
CA ASP A 12 2.17 10.63 0.67
C ASP A 12 0.79 9.93 0.60
N GLY A 13 0.67 8.72 1.15
CA GLY A 13 -0.55 7.92 1.03
C GLY A 13 -0.66 7.21 -0.33
N ASP A 14 0.44 7.13 -1.08
CA ASP A 14 0.44 6.57 -2.41
C ASP A 14 0.76 5.08 -2.41
N PHE A 15 0.27 4.40 -3.44
CA PHE A 15 0.65 3.04 -3.76
C PHE A 15 1.92 3.03 -4.60
N PHE A 16 2.77 2.05 -4.35
CA PHE A 16 4.05 1.87 -5.00
C PHE A 16 4.17 0.46 -5.57
N ASN A 17 4.70 0.31 -6.79
CA ASN A 17 5.00 -0.99 -7.40
C ASN A 17 6.25 -0.96 -8.31
N CYS A 18 7.23 -0.12 -8.01
CA CYS A 18 8.44 0.13 -8.82
C CYS A 18 8.24 0.75 -10.21
N ALA A 19 7.08 0.60 -10.84
CA ALA A 19 6.81 1.06 -12.20
C ALA A 19 6.09 2.41 -12.22
N ILE A 20 5.26 2.67 -11.21
CA ILE A 20 4.41 3.86 -11.12
C ILE A 20 4.92 4.74 -9.97
N ILE A 21 5.09 6.01 -10.27
CA ILE A 21 5.42 7.06 -9.30
C ILE A 21 4.15 7.90 -9.09
N ASN A 22 3.89 8.27 -7.84
CA ASN A 22 2.76 9.09 -7.42
C ASN A 22 1.39 8.50 -7.81
N HIS A 23 1.03 7.35 -7.26
CA HIS A 23 -0.29 6.74 -7.47
C HIS A 23 -1.16 6.89 -6.22
N PRO A 24 -2.07 7.90 -6.18
CA PRO A 24 -2.92 8.12 -5.02
C PRO A 24 -3.73 6.87 -4.67
N TYR A 25 -3.65 6.44 -3.41
CA TYR A 25 -4.28 5.19 -2.97
C TYR A 25 -5.13 5.37 -1.71
N GLY A 26 -4.57 5.96 -0.66
CA GLY A 26 -5.23 6.14 0.63
C GLY A 26 -4.75 7.40 1.35
N PRO A 27 -5.24 7.67 2.58
CA PRO A 27 -4.73 8.77 3.39
C PRO A 27 -3.26 8.56 3.79
N THR A 28 -2.57 9.59 4.27
CA THR A 28 -1.30 9.37 4.98
C THR A 28 -1.52 8.64 6.30
N PHE A 29 -0.48 8.05 6.87
CA PHE A 29 -0.54 7.41 8.19
C PHE A 29 0.72 7.65 9.00
N THR A 30 0.59 7.63 10.33
CA THR A 30 1.64 8.06 11.26
C THR A 30 1.65 7.26 12.55
N THR A 31 2.50 7.67 13.49
CA THR A 31 2.59 7.07 14.83
C THR A 31 1.21 7.02 15.49
N GLY A 32 0.76 5.81 15.84
CA GLY A 32 -0.54 5.57 16.46
C GLY A 32 -1.54 4.87 15.54
N ASP A 33 -1.38 5.01 14.22
CA ASP A 33 -2.20 4.28 13.24
C ASP A 33 -1.75 2.82 13.14
N THR A 34 -2.67 1.88 12.90
CA THR A 34 -2.35 0.50 12.52
C THR A 34 -2.70 0.25 11.05
N ILE A 35 -1.70 -0.14 10.26
CA ILE A 35 -1.91 -0.49 8.86
C ILE A 35 -1.96 -2.01 8.71
N GLY A 36 -3.07 -2.51 8.18
CA GLY A 36 -3.26 -3.91 7.81
C GLY A 36 -2.97 -4.12 6.32
N CYS A 37 -2.52 -5.33 5.97
CA CYS A 37 -2.36 -5.78 4.60
C CYS A 37 -3.06 -7.13 4.42
N CYS A 38 -3.97 -7.22 3.46
CA CYS A 38 -4.73 -8.43 3.17
C CYS A 38 -4.38 -8.94 1.77
N LEU A 39 -4.10 -10.24 1.68
CA LEU A 39 -3.81 -10.96 0.45
C LEU A 39 -4.95 -11.93 0.13
N ASN A 40 -5.61 -11.70 -0.99
CA ASN A 40 -6.63 -12.61 -1.52
C ASN A 40 -6.04 -13.44 -2.66
N PHE A 41 -5.70 -14.69 -2.38
CA PHE A 41 -5.15 -15.61 -3.37
C PHE A 41 -6.18 -16.12 -4.39
N ILE A 42 -7.48 -16.10 -4.07
CA ILE A 42 -8.54 -16.51 -5.01
C ILE A 42 -8.62 -15.50 -6.15
N ASN A 43 -8.66 -14.22 -5.81
CA ASN A 43 -8.79 -13.14 -6.79
C ASN A 43 -7.44 -12.59 -7.26
N LYS A 44 -6.33 -13.02 -6.65
CA LYS A 44 -4.97 -12.49 -6.85
C LYS A 44 -4.90 -10.98 -6.63
N THR A 45 -5.53 -10.51 -5.56
CA THR A 45 -5.54 -9.09 -5.18
C THR A 45 -4.94 -8.87 -3.80
N ALA A 46 -4.46 -7.65 -3.57
CA ALA A 46 -4.05 -7.17 -2.26
C ALA A 46 -4.76 -5.86 -1.96
N PHE A 47 -5.04 -5.59 -0.69
CA PHE A 47 -5.54 -4.28 -0.24
C PHE A 47 -5.04 -3.97 1.18
N PHE A 48 -5.00 -2.68 1.50
CA PHE A 48 -4.61 -2.19 2.82
C PHE A 48 -5.82 -1.70 3.62
N THR A 49 -5.70 -1.71 4.94
CA THR A 49 -6.68 -1.14 5.87
C THR A 49 -6.00 -0.17 6.82
N LYS A 50 -6.70 0.89 7.22
CA LYS A 50 -6.28 1.84 8.25
C LYS A 50 -7.37 1.93 9.33
N ASN A 51 -6.98 2.02 10.60
CA ASN A 51 -7.86 2.17 11.76
C ASN A 51 -7.62 3.50 12.49
#